data_AF-A0A382W820-F1
#
_entry.id   AF-A0A382W820-F1
#
_cell.length_a   1.000
_cell.length_b   1.000
_cell.length_c   1.000
_cell.angle_alpha   90.00
_cell.angle_beta   90.00
_cell.angle_gamma   90.00
#
_symmetry.space_group_name_H-M   'P 1'
#
loop_
_entity.id
_entity.type
_entity.pdbx_description
1 polymer ?
#
loop_
_entity_poly.entity_id
_entity_poly.type
_entity_poly.pdbx_seq_one_letter_code
_entity_poly.pdbx_strand_id
1 'polypeptide(L)'
;MVVGILAGRRASSSTAGYVVADREFGFIVMYFVMGASIFSAFAFLGGPGWAYSRGAAAFYILSYGTVGLAPWYFFGPRVAALGRKYGYVTQADLFAHRFQSPALSVLMAIISLVCFLPYLILQMEGAGYVFDVVTEGRIPPAAGAAIAYGVVLIYVYYSGVMGVGWT
;
A
#
# COMPACT_ATOMS: atom_id res chain seq x y z
N MET A 1 11.21 -4.93 -10.85
CA MET A 1 12.37 -4.03 -10.63
C MET A 1 12.63 -3.10 -11.82
N VAL A 2 12.96 -3.60 -13.02
CA VAL A 2 13.25 -2.74 -14.21
C VAL A 2 12.09 -1.81 -14.55
N VAL A 3 10.87 -2.33 -14.62
CA VAL A 3 9.66 -1.54 -14.91
C VAL A 3 9.45 -0.43 -13.87
N GLY A 4 9.60 -0.75 -12.57
CA GLY A 4 9.47 0.22 -11.48
C GLY A 4 10.51 1.35 -11.56
N ILE A 5 11.78 1.02 -11.78
CA ILE A 5 12.86 2.02 -11.91
C ILE A 5 12.64 2.92 -13.14
N LEU A 6 12.24 2.34 -14.27
CA LEU A 6 11.98 3.11 -15.50
C LEU A 6 10.77 4.02 -15.36
N ALA A 7 9.72 3.58 -14.66
CA ALA A 7 8.55 4.41 -14.38
C ALA A 7 8.89 5.61 -13.48
N GLY A 8 9.80 5.42 -12.51
CA GLY A 8 10.28 6.49 -11.62
C GLY A 8 10.93 7.67 -12.34
N ARG A 9 11.53 7.46 -13.52
CA ARG A 9 12.18 8.53 -14.31
C ARG A 9 11.21 9.58 -14.87
N ARG A 10 9.90 9.32 -14.82
CA ARG A 10 8.87 10.25 -15.31
C ARG A 10 8.38 11.23 -14.24
N ALA A 11 8.53 10.90 -12.95
CA ALA A 11 8.17 11.81 -11.87
C ALA A 11 9.23 12.88 -11.66
N SER A 12 8.78 14.05 -11.21
CA SER A 12 9.63 15.12 -10.72
C SER A 12 10.42 14.67 -9.48
N SER A 13 11.57 15.29 -9.23
CA SER A 13 12.37 15.06 -8.01
C SER A 13 11.76 15.71 -6.76
N SER A 14 10.53 16.22 -6.85
CA SER A 14 9.82 16.83 -5.73
C SER A 14 9.18 15.78 -4.82
N THR A 15 8.81 16.18 -3.59
CA THR A 15 8.01 15.33 -2.69
C THR A 15 6.69 14.88 -3.35
N ALA A 16 6.09 15.72 -4.19
CA ALA A 16 4.88 15.36 -4.93
C ALA A 16 5.15 14.29 -5.99
N GLY A 17 6.27 14.37 -6.70
CA GLY A 17 6.71 13.33 -7.63
C GLY A 17 6.96 12.00 -6.92
N TYR A 18 7.62 12.03 -5.77
CA TYR A 18 7.95 10.81 -5.02
C TYR A 18 6.73 10.15 -4.34
N VAL A 19 5.87 10.94 -3.68
CA VAL A 19 4.79 10.41 -2.81
C VAL A 19 3.47 10.24 -3.55
N VAL A 20 3.16 11.12 -4.51
CA VAL A 20 1.87 11.13 -5.22
C VAL A 20 2.01 11.07 -6.74
N ALA A 21 3.19 10.73 -7.27
CA ALA A 21 3.43 10.53 -8.70
C ALA A 21 3.03 11.76 -9.55
N ASP A 22 3.26 12.97 -9.02
CA ASP A 22 2.81 14.24 -9.61
C ASP A 22 1.30 14.29 -9.93
N ARG A 23 0.53 13.34 -9.36
CA ARG A 23 -0.90 13.14 -9.60
C ARG A 23 -1.22 12.80 -11.06
N GLU A 24 -0.29 12.15 -11.76
CA GLU A 24 -0.39 11.81 -13.18
C GLU A 24 -1.08 10.46 -13.46
N PHE A 25 -1.39 9.67 -12.43
CA PHE A 25 -2.04 8.38 -12.61
C PHE A 25 -3.43 8.54 -13.25
N GLY A 26 -3.55 8.02 -14.48
CA GLY A 26 -4.84 7.84 -15.14
C GLY A 26 -5.68 6.74 -14.49
N PHE A 27 -6.94 6.63 -14.92
CA PHE A 27 -7.92 5.71 -14.34
C PHE A 27 -7.44 4.26 -14.26
N ILE A 28 -6.84 3.72 -15.32
CA ILE A 28 -6.40 2.32 -15.39
C ILE A 28 -5.28 2.05 -14.38
N VAL A 29 -4.26 2.91 -14.34
CA VAL A 29 -3.14 2.75 -13.39
C VAL A 29 -3.65 2.88 -11.97
N MET A 30 -4.51 3.88 -11.69
CA MET A 30 -5.10 4.06 -10.37
C MET A 30 -5.93 2.85 -9.93
N TYR A 31 -6.70 2.23 -10.84
CA TYR A 31 -7.46 1.02 -10.53
C TYR A 31 -6.56 -0.12 -10.04
N PHE A 32 -5.45 -0.39 -10.74
CA PHE A 32 -4.50 -1.42 -10.33
C PHE A 32 -3.74 -1.06 -9.05
N VAL A 33 -3.34 0.20 -8.88
CA VAL A 33 -2.73 0.70 -7.63
C VAL A 33 -3.66 0.48 -6.44
N MET A 34 -4.94 0.81 -6.61
CA MET A 34 -5.95 0.61 -5.57
C MET A 34 -6.14 -0.87 -5.27
N GLY A 35 -6.27 -1.73 -6.28
CA GLY A 35 -6.37 -3.18 -6.11
C GLY A 35 -5.15 -3.77 -5.40
N ALA A 36 -3.94 -3.44 -5.86
CA ALA A 36 -2.68 -3.90 -5.26
C ALA A 36 -2.53 -3.42 -3.80
N SER A 37 -3.06 -2.24 -3.45
CA SER A 37 -3.03 -1.73 -2.08
C SER A 37 -3.98 -2.49 -1.14
N ILE A 38 -5.03 -3.11 -1.67
CA ILE A 38 -6.03 -3.88 -0.91
C ILE A 38 -5.55 -5.32 -0.69
N PHE A 39 -4.96 -5.93 -1.73
CA PHE A 39 -4.49 -7.31 -1.66
C PHE A 39 -3.17 -7.42 -0.89
N SER A 40 -3.17 -8.28 0.13
CA SER A 40 -2.07 -8.44 1.08
C SER A 40 -1.81 -9.92 1.34
N ALA A 41 -0.78 -10.24 2.14
CA ALA A 41 -0.54 -11.57 2.68
C ALA A 41 -1.79 -12.15 3.36
N PHE A 42 -2.66 -11.31 3.96
CA PHE A 42 -3.95 -11.78 4.44
C PHE A 42 -4.82 -12.32 3.31
N ALA A 43 -4.91 -11.64 2.16
CA ALA A 43 -5.72 -12.11 1.05
C ALA A 43 -5.23 -13.44 0.46
N PHE A 44 -3.92 -13.68 0.46
CA PHE A 44 -3.31 -14.90 -0.11
C PHE A 44 -3.17 -16.06 0.87
N LEU A 45 -2.90 -15.78 2.14
CA LEU A 45 -2.65 -16.82 3.16
C LEU A 45 -3.78 -16.90 4.18
N GLY A 46 -4.20 -15.74 4.70
CA GLY A 46 -5.22 -15.65 5.75
C GLY A 46 -6.62 -16.03 5.26
N GLY A 47 -7.08 -15.45 4.15
CA GLY A 47 -8.40 -15.68 3.58
C GLY A 47 -8.65 -17.15 3.23
N PRO A 48 -7.79 -17.79 2.42
CA PRO A 48 -7.90 -19.21 2.12
C PRO A 48 -7.80 -20.10 3.36
N GLY A 49 -6.90 -19.80 4.30
CA GLY A 49 -6.81 -20.55 5.57
C GLY A 49 -8.08 -20.43 6.43
N TRP A 50 -8.71 -19.26 6.43
CA TRP A 50 -9.99 -19.03 7.10
C TRP A 50 -11.13 -19.79 6.43
N ALA A 51 -11.17 -19.79 5.09
CA ALA A 51 -12.13 -20.56 4.31
C ALA A 51 -11.94 -22.07 4.50
N TYR A 52 -10.70 -22.54 4.55
CA TYR A 52 -10.39 -23.95 4.82
C TYR A 52 -10.88 -24.39 6.21
N SER A 53 -10.68 -23.55 7.23
CA SER A 53 -11.04 -23.89 8.62
C SER A 53 -12.52 -23.68 8.95
N ARG A 54 -13.22 -22.73 8.31
CA ARG A 54 -14.60 -22.35 8.66
C ARG A 54 -15.61 -22.47 7.51
N GLY A 55 -15.18 -22.87 6.32
CA GLY A 55 -16.04 -23.04 5.15
C GLY A 55 -16.76 -21.73 4.77
N ALA A 56 -18.08 -21.83 4.57
CA ALA A 56 -18.91 -20.73 4.08
C ALA A 56 -18.91 -19.47 4.98
N ALA A 57 -18.61 -19.61 6.27
CA ALA A 57 -18.51 -18.45 7.17
C ALA A 57 -17.44 -17.45 6.70
N ALA A 58 -16.44 -17.87 5.92
CA ALA A 58 -15.41 -17.00 5.36
C ALA A 58 -15.93 -16.03 4.27
N PHE A 59 -17.12 -16.27 3.69
CA PHE A 59 -17.67 -15.39 2.65
C PHE A 59 -17.93 -13.95 3.12
N TYR A 60 -18.00 -13.70 4.43
CA TYR A 60 -18.08 -12.34 4.97
C TYR A 60 -16.93 -11.43 4.51
N ILE A 61 -15.78 -12.01 4.13
CA ILE A 61 -14.62 -11.28 3.58
C ILE A 61 -15.00 -10.52 2.31
N LEU A 62 -15.81 -11.13 1.43
CA LEU A 62 -16.28 -10.48 0.21
C LEU A 62 -17.23 -9.32 0.53
N SER A 63 -18.11 -9.52 1.51
CA SER A 63 -19.09 -8.52 1.93
C SER A 63 -18.42 -7.29 2.52
N TYR A 64 -17.55 -7.45 3.54
CA TYR A 64 -16.90 -6.29 4.14
C TYR A 64 -15.87 -5.67 3.20
N GLY A 65 -15.20 -6.45 2.35
CA GLY A 65 -14.28 -5.91 1.34
C GLY A 65 -14.98 -4.96 0.38
N THR A 66 -16.17 -5.34 -0.10
CA THR A 66 -16.97 -4.49 -1.01
C THR A 66 -17.47 -3.23 -0.31
N VAL A 67 -18.05 -3.37 0.89
CA VAL A 67 -18.58 -2.22 1.65
C VAL A 67 -17.46 -1.29 2.12
N GLY A 68 -16.30 -1.83 2.50
CA GLY A 68 -15.13 -1.08 2.96
C GLY A 68 -14.54 -0.15 1.90
N LEU A 69 -14.80 -0.41 0.61
CA LEU A 69 -14.38 0.45 -0.50
C LEU A 69 -15.37 1.58 -0.81
N ALA A 70 -16.61 1.49 -0.33
CA ALA A 70 -17.62 2.52 -0.59
C ALA A 70 -17.17 3.93 -0.16
N PRO A 71 -16.50 4.15 0.99
CA PRO A 71 -15.98 5.47 1.35
C PRO A 71 -15.05 6.09 0.31
N TRP A 72 -14.26 5.29 -0.41
CA TRP A 72 -13.32 5.83 -1.41
C TRP A 72 -14.07 6.47 -2.58
N TYR A 73 -15.22 5.92 -2.96
CA TYR A 73 -16.06 6.51 -4.00
C TYR A 73 -16.57 7.91 -3.60
N PHE A 74 -16.98 8.09 -2.34
CA PHE A 74 -17.54 9.35 -1.87
C PHE A 74 -16.46 10.39 -1.48
N PHE A 75 -15.39 9.95 -0.81
CA PHE A 75 -14.37 10.82 -0.25
C PHE A 75 -13.14 10.97 -1.14
N GLY A 76 -12.78 9.93 -1.90
CA GLY A 76 -11.58 9.91 -2.75
C GLY A 76 -11.51 11.08 -3.73
N PRO A 77 -12.54 11.36 -4.55
CA PRO A 77 -12.53 12.50 -5.47
C PRO A 77 -12.37 13.84 -4.77
N ARG A 78 -13.00 14.00 -3.59
CA ARG A 78 -12.93 15.23 -2.79
C ARG A 78 -11.53 15.44 -2.21
N VAL A 79 -10.94 14.39 -1.62
CA VAL A 79 -9.57 14.43 -1.09
C VAL A 79 -8.57 14.68 -2.22
N ALA A 80 -8.74 14.04 -3.38
CA ALA A 80 -7.88 14.27 -4.54
C ALA A 80 -7.96 15.70 -5.08
N ALA A 81 -9.17 16.30 -5.12
CA ALA A 81 -9.34 17.70 -5.51
C ALA A 81 -8.68 18.66 -4.51
N LEU A 82 -8.82 18.41 -3.20
CA LEU A 82 -8.15 19.19 -2.16
C LEU A 82 -6.63 19.06 -2.23
N GLY A 83 -6.12 17.84 -2.46
CA GLY A 83 -4.69 17.59 -2.65
C GLY A 83 -4.12 18.32 -3.86
N ARG A 84 -4.87 18.41 -4.97
CA ARG A 84 -4.48 19.23 -6.14
C ARG A 84 -4.49 20.73 -5.85
N LYS A 85 -5.50 21.21 -5.11
CA LYS A 85 -5.67 22.64 -4.82
C LYS A 85 -4.66 23.17 -3.81
N TYR A 86 -4.37 22.40 -2.77
CA TYR A 86 -3.58 22.84 -1.61
C TYR A 86 -2.23 22.13 -1.50
N GLY A 87 -1.91 21.22 -2.42
CA GLY A 87 -0.62 20.53 -2.47
C GLY A 87 -0.44 19.42 -1.44
N TYR A 88 -1.49 18.96 -0.75
CA TYR A 88 -1.39 17.89 0.24
C TYR A 88 -0.81 16.61 -0.37
N VAL A 89 0.14 16.01 0.36
CA VAL A 89 0.77 14.73 0.01
C VAL A 89 0.49 13.65 1.06
N THR A 90 0.09 14.04 2.27
CA THR A 90 -0.35 13.11 3.32
C THR A 90 -1.79 13.37 3.77
N GLN A 91 -2.40 12.37 4.40
CA GLN A 91 -3.67 12.56 5.12
C GLN A 91 -3.51 13.56 6.28
N ALA A 92 -2.34 13.58 6.94
CA ALA A 92 -2.08 14.48 8.05
C ALA A 92 -2.11 15.96 7.62
N ASP A 93 -1.60 16.27 6.42
CA ASP A 93 -1.64 17.63 5.85
C ASP A 93 -3.08 18.13 5.70
N LEU A 94 -3.97 17.27 5.19
CA LEU A 94 -5.38 17.57 4.98
C LEU A 94 -6.06 17.94 6.31
N PHE A 95 -5.86 17.12 7.34
CA PHE A 95 -6.50 17.33 8.64
C PHE A 95 -5.88 18.48 9.43
N ALA A 96 -4.54 18.64 9.38
CA ALA A 96 -3.84 19.75 10.00
C ALA A 96 -4.32 21.09 9.41
N HIS A 97 -4.47 21.16 8.09
CA HIS A 97 -5.03 22.35 7.44
C HIS A 97 -6.53 22.54 7.75
N ARG A 98 -7.33 21.46 7.78
CA ARG A 98 -8.77 21.57 8.06
C ARG A 98 -9.08 22.04 9.48
N PHE A 99 -8.26 21.64 10.45
CA PHE A 99 -8.44 21.93 11.87
C PHE A 99 -7.47 22.99 12.42
N GLN A 100 -6.57 23.53 11.58
CA GLN A 100 -5.56 24.52 11.95
C GLN A 100 -4.71 24.07 13.15
N SER A 101 -4.40 22.77 13.23
CA SER A 101 -3.70 22.17 14.38
C SER A 101 -2.50 21.33 13.93
N PRO A 102 -1.26 21.82 14.15
CA PRO A 102 -0.04 21.05 13.89
C PRO A 102 0.07 19.80 14.77
N ALA A 103 -0.44 19.86 16.00
CA ALA A 103 -0.44 18.73 16.93
C ALA A 103 -1.25 17.54 16.38
N LEU A 104 -2.34 17.82 15.66
CA LEU A 104 -3.13 16.78 14.99
C LEU A 104 -2.32 16.08 13.89
N SER A 105 -1.50 16.82 13.14
CA SER A 105 -0.60 16.25 12.13
C SER A 105 0.37 15.24 12.75
N VAL A 106 1.02 15.63 13.84
CA VAL A 106 1.98 14.79 14.57
C VAL A 106 1.30 13.54 15.11
N LEU A 107 0.13 13.69 15.74
CA LEU A 107 -0.63 12.56 16.25
C LEU A 107 -0.99 11.57 15.13
N MET A 108 -1.48 12.07 13.99
CA MET A 108 -1.82 11.21 12.85
C MET A 108 -0.59 10.51 12.26
N ALA A 109 0.56 11.18 12.20
CA ALA A 109 1.81 10.58 11.74
C ALA A 109 2.26 9.45 12.68
N ILE A 110 2.19 9.66 14.00
CA ILE A 110 2.52 8.63 15.01
C ILE A 110 1.57 7.45 14.89
N ILE A 111 0.25 7.69 14.85
CA ILE A 111 -0.74 6.62 14.70
C ILE A 111 -0.48 5.83 13.42
N SER A 112 -0.24 6.53 12.30
CA SER A 112 0.07 5.87 11.03
C SER A 112 1.30 4.98 11.16
N LEU A 113 2.40 5.49 11.74
CA LEU A 113 3.63 4.72 11.94
C LEU A 113 3.40 3.46 12.79
N VAL A 114 2.70 3.62 13.91
CA VAL A 114 2.40 2.51 14.84
C VAL A 114 1.49 1.47 14.18
N CYS A 115 0.53 1.86 13.34
CA CYS A 115 -0.32 0.93 12.61
C CYS A 115 0.39 0.25 11.44
N PHE A 116 1.27 0.96 10.73
CA PHE A 116 1.98 0.41 9.57
C PHE A 116 3.09 -0.56 9.95
N LEU A 117 3.76 -0.39 11.10
CA LEU A 117 4.80 -1.33 11.55
C LEU A 117 4.34 -2.79 11.64
N PRO A 118 3.29 -3.15 12.42
CA PRO A 118 2.81 -4.53 12.49
C PRO A 118 2.25 -5.00 11.14
N TYR A 119 1.65 -4.10 10.36
CA TYR A 119 1.18 -4.43 9.02
C TYR A 119 2.33 -4.85 8.10
N LEU A 120 3.44 -4.11 8.09
CA LEU A 120 4.63 -4.45 7.31
C LEU A 120 5.27 -5.76 7.77
N ILE A 121 5.32 -6.01 9.08
CA ILE A 121 5.84 -7.28 9.62
C ILE A 121 4.98 -8.45 9.12
N LEU A 122 3.66 -8.34 9.15
CA LEU A 122 2.76 -9.38 8.64
C LEU A 122 3.01 -9.68 7.15
N GLN A 123 3.25 -8.64 6.37
CA GLN A 123 3.53 -8.75 4.94
C GLN A 123 4.92 -9.42 4.69
N MET A 124 5.93 -9.11 5.53
CA MET A 124 7.25 -9.75 5.50
C MET A 124 7.18 -11.25 5.81
N GLU A 125 6.47 -11.61 6.89
CA GLU A 125 6.22 -13.00 7.28
C GLU A 125 5.50 -13.76 6.17
N GLY A 126 4.47 -13.15 5.57
CA GLY A 126 3.74 -13.76 4.47
C GLY A 126 4.61 -14.04 3.25
N ALA A 127 5.46 -13.08 2.86
CA ALA A 127 6.40 -13.28 1.76
C ALA A 127 7.42 -14.39 2.08
N GLY A 128 8.02 -14.36 3.28
CA GLY A 128 8.97 -15.39 3.72
C GLY A 128 8.37 -16.79 3.74
N TYR A 129 7.15 -16.92 4.24
CA TYR A 129 6.40 -18.19 4.26
C TYR A 129 6.16 -18.74 2.86
N VAL A 130 5.78 -17.88 1.90
CA VAL A 130 5.59 -18.32 0.50
C VAL A 130 6.90 -18.85 -0.09
N PHE A 131 8.03 -18.20 0.17
CA PHE A 131 9.34 -18.69 -0.28
C PHE A 131 9.69 -20.05 0.33
N ASP A 132 9.48 -20.22 1.63
CA ASP A 132 9.74 -21.48 2.33
C ASP A 132 8.93 -22.63 1.73
N VAL A 133 7.63 -22.43 1.53
CA VAL A 133 6.74 -23.44 0.95
C VAL A 133 7.10 -23.76 -0.50
N VAL A 134 7.30 -22.75 -1.34
CA VAL A 134 7.59 -22.95 -2.79
C VAL A 134 8.96 -23.59 -3.02
N THR A 135 9.91 -23.34 -2.11
CA THR A 135 11.26 -23.92 -2.21
C THR A 135 11.42 -25.21 -1.42
N GLU A 136 10.33 -25.75 -0.86
CA GLU A 136 10.32 -26.97 -0.05
C GLU A 136 11.32 -26.89 1.13
N GLY A 137 11.38 -25.73 1.79
CA GLY A 137 12.25 -25.47 2.94
C GLY A 137 13.71 -25.18 2.61
N ARG A 138 14.10 -25.07 1.32
CA ARG A 138 15.48 -24.76 0.92
C ARG A 138 15.87 -23.32 1.24
N ILE A 139 14.91 -22.39 1.22
CA ILE A 139 15.11 -21.00 1.60
C ILE A 139 14.38 -20.74 2.92
N PRO A 140 15.10 -20.46 4.02
CA PRO A 140 14.48 -20.12 5.29
C PRO A 140 13.58 -18.88 5.17
N PRO A 141 12.47 -18.79 5.92
CA PRO A 141 11.52 -17.68 5.83
C PRO A 141 12.16 -16.30 5.95
N ALA A 142 13.12 -16.13 6.87
CA ALA A 142 13.83 -14.86 7.06
C ALA A 142 14.63 -14.45 5.81
N ALA A 143 15.27 -15.41 5.13
CA ALA A 143 16.01 -15.15 3.90
C ALA A 143 15.05 -14.84 2.74
N GLY A 144 13.94 -15.58 2.61
CA GLY A 144 12.90 -15.31 1.61
C GLY A 144 12.28 -13.91 1.78
N ALA A 145 11.94 -13.52 3.01
CA ALA A 145 11.45 -12.20 3.34
C ALA A 145 12.48 -11.10 3.00
N ALA A 146 13.75 -11.30 3.37
CA ALA A 146 14.82 -10.36 3.07
C ALA A 146 15.03 -10.16 1.56
N ILE A 147 14.96 -11.24 0.77
CA ILE A 147 15.06 -11.16 -0.70
C ILE A 147 13.89 -10.37 -1.28
N ALA A 148 12.66 -10.75 -0.93
CA ALA A 148 11.45 -10.10 -1.43
C ALA A 148 11.44 -8.60 -1.10
N TYR A 149 11.69 -8.26 0.16
CA TYR A 149 11.70 -6.88 0.63
C TYR A 149 12.91 -6.10 0.16
N GLY A 150 14.07 -6.74 -0.02
CA GLY A 150 15.24 -6.12 -0.62
C GLY A 150 14.93 -5.61 -2.02
N VAL A 151 14.28 -6.43 -2.86
CA VAL A 151 13.83 -6.01 -4.20
C VAL A 151 12.85 -4.83 -4.10
N VAL A 152 11.87 -4.91 -3.20
CA VAL A 152 10.87 -3.85 -3.00
C VAL A 152 11.52 -2.54 -2.57
N LEU A 153 12.36 -2.58 -1.54
CA LEU A 153 13.08 -1.43 -1.01
C LEU A 153 13.91 -0.75 -2.10
N ILE A 154 14.65 -1.55 -2.90
CA ILE A 154 15.48 -1.00 -3.97
C ILE A 154 14.63 -0.26 -4.98
N TYR A 155 13.59 -0.88 -5.55
CA TYR A 155 12.84 -0.19 -6.60
C TYR A 155 12.07 1.00 -6.03
N VAL A 156 11.42 0.88 -4.86
CA VAL A 156 10.67 1.98 -4.24
C VAL A 156 11.57 3.16 -3.90
N TYR A 157 12.78 2.91 -3.39
CA TYR A 157 13.74 3.96 -3.09
C TYR A 157 14.10 4.81 -4.31
N TYR A 158 14.27 4.17 -5.47
CA TYR A 158 14.61 4.89 -6.71
C TYR A 158 13.40 5.47 -7.45
N SER A 159 12.23 4.84 -7.34
CA SER A 159 11.07 5.17 -8.17
C SER A 159 9.96 5.92 -7.46
N GLY A 160 9.97 5.96 -6.12
CA GLY A 160 8.83 6.40 -5.33
C GLY A 160 7.54 5.64 -5.69
N VAL A 161 6.39 6.31 -5.51
CA VAL A 161 5.06 5.74 -5.79
C VAL A 161 4.85 5.47 -7.29
N MET A 162 5.58 6.15 -8.19
CA MET A 162 5.52 5.86 -9.63
C MET A 162 5.90 4.42 -9.92
N GLY A 163 6.99 3.90 -9.35
CA GLY A 163 7.34 2.51 -9.59
C GLY A 163 6.31 1.54 -9.02
N VAL A 164 5.73 1.85 -7.85
CA VAL A 164 4.64 1.06 -7.25
C VAL A 164 3.44 0.97 -8.18
N GLY A 165 3.07 2.04 -8.89
CA GLY A 165 1.93 2.00 -9.79
C GLY A 165 2.14 1.21 -11.09
N TRP A 166 3.39 0.90 -11.44
CA TRP A 166 3.72 0.18 -12.67
C TRP A 166 4.28 -1.24 -12.42
N THR A 167 4.40 -1.67 -11.16
CA THR A 167 4.86 -3.02 -10.77
C THR A 167 3.76 -3.80 -10.09
#